data_AF-A0AAW5MT77-F1
#
_entry.id   AF-A0AAW5MT77-F1
#
_cell.length_a   1.000
_cell.length_b   1.000
_cell.length_c   1.000
_cell.angle_alpha   90.00
_cell.angle_beta   90.00
_cell.angle_gamma   90.00
#
_symmetry.space_group_name_H-M   'P 1'
#
loop_
_entity.id
_entity.type
_entity.pdbx_description
1 polymer ?
#
loop_
_entity_poly.entity_id
_entity_poly.type
_entity_poly.pdbx_seq_one_letter_code
_entity_poly.pdbx_strand_id
1 'polypeptide(L)'
;QDFIAKSRIETEQARLLTLMAAWKMDTYGKKEARREISMIKVVAANVVMDVLDRATQGHGSLGMSDDTPLAGMWRFSRMLKVADGPDEVHKMV
;
A
#
# COMPACT_ATOMS: atom_id res chain seq x y z
N GLN A 1 1.97 -9.50 -19.05
CA GLN A 1 1.69 -10.52 -18.02
C GLN A 1 2.46 -10.26 -16.73
N ASP A 2 3.72 -9.82 -16.81
CA ASP A 2 4.55 -9.48 -15.64
C ASP A 2 3.89 -8.50 -14.65
N PHE A 3 3.36 -7.37 -15.13
CA PHE A 3 2.71 -6.37 -14.27
C PHE A 3 1.58 -6.95 -13.42
N ILE A 4 0.72 -7.78 -14.01
CA ILE A 4 -0.41 -8.40 -13.33
C ILE A 4 0.08 -9.40 -12.28
N ALA A 5 1.04 -10.25 -12.65
CA ALA A 5 1.61 -11.25 -11.75
C ALA A 5 2.28 -10.60 -10.53
N LYS A 6 3.13 -9.59 -10.75
CA LYS A 6 3.77 -8.83 -9.67
C LYS A 6 2.74 -8.13 -8.78
N SER A 7 1.68 -7.55 -9.37
CA SER A 7 0.63 -6.84 -8.61
C SER A 7 -0.09 -7.80 -7.69
N ARG A 8 -0.38 -9.00 -8.20
CA ARG A 8 -1.05 -10.03 -7.42
C ARG A 8 -0.19 -10.47 -6.24
N ILE A 9 1.09 -10.74 -6.47
CA ILE A 9 2.02 -11.19 -5.42
C ILE A 9 2.13 -10.14 -4.30
N GLU A 10 2.40 -8.89 -4.65
CA GLU A 10 2.57 -7.79 -3.68
C GLU A 10 1.28 -7.53 -2.90
N THR A 11 0.12 -7.60 -3.58
CA THR A 11 -1.18 -7.44 -2.92
C THR A 11 -1.44 -8.54 -1.90
N GLU A 12 -1.11 -9.81 -2.22
CA GLU A 12 -1.24 -10.91 -1.26
C GLU A 12 -0.30 -10.74 -0.06
N GLN A 13 0.94 -10.33 -0.29
CA GLN A 13 1.91 -10.07 0.77
C GLN A 13 1.42 -8.95 1.71
N ALA A 14 0.94 -7.84 1.16
CA ALA A 14 0.38 -6.74 1.95
C ALA A 14 -0.88 -7.17 2.72
N ARG A 15 -1.77 -7.96 2.09
CA ARG A 15 -2.98 -8.48 2.74
C ARG A 15 -2.64 -9.35 3.94
N LEU A 16 -1.72 -10.31 3.78
CA LEU A 16 -1.32 -11.20 4.86
C LEU A 16 -0.62 -10.45 6.00
N LEU A 17 0.23 -9.46 5.68
CA LEU A 17 0.86 -8.62 6.69
C LEU A 17 -0.16 -7.76 7.45
N THR A 18 -1.22 -7.29 6.77
CA THR A 18 -2.35 -6.59 7.41
C THR A 18 -3.05 -7.50 8.42
N LEU A 19 -3.39 -8.72 8.01
CA LEU A 19 -4.05 -9.70 8.88
C LEU A 19 -3.16 -10.11 10.06
N MET A 20 -1.84 -10.21 9.86
CA MET A 20 -0.89 -10.48 10.93
C MET A 20 -0.86 -9.33 11.95
N ALA A 21 -0.84 -8.08 11.49
CA ALA A 21 -0.90 -6.91 12.37
C ALA A 21 -2.21 -6.88 13.18
N ALA A 22 -3.35 -7.14 12.52
CA ALA A 22 -4.65 -7.24 13.19
C ALA A 22 -4.67 -8.37 14.22
N TRP A 23 -4.23 -9.57 13.85
CA TRP A 23 -4.14 -10.71 14.77
C TRP A 23 -3.28 -10.39 16.00
N LYS A 24 -2.13 -9.74 15.82
CA LYS A 24 -1.25 -9.37 16.93
C LYS A 24 -1.88 -8.29 17.83
N MET A 25 -2.62 -7.35 17.25
CA MET A 25 -3.41 -6.38 18.01
C MET A 25 -4.48 -7.07 18.87
N ASP A 26 -5.21 -8.03 18.31
CA ASP A 26 -6.29 -8.73 19.01
C ASP A 26 -5.77 -9.66 20.12
N THR A 27 -4.58 -10.24 19.93
CA THR A 27 -4.01 -11.24 20.85
C THR A 27 -3.12 -10.65 21.94
N TYR A 28 -2.33 -9.62 21.63
CA TYR A 28 -1.34 -9.04 22.55
C TYR A 28 -1.58 -7.55 22.83
N GLY A 29 -2.59 -6.95 22.19
CA GLY A 29 -2.92 -5.54 22.34
C GLY A 29 -2.12 -4.61 21.41
N LYS A 30 -2.67 -3.42 21.19
CA LYS A 30 -2.13 -2.41 20.27
C LYS A 30 -0.67 -2.01 20.53
N LYS A 31 -0.26 -1.97 21.80
CA LYS A 31 1.10 -1.55 22.19
C LYS A 31 2.15 -2.57 21.70
N GLU A 32 1.88 -3.86 21.88
CA GLU A 32 2.78 -4.94 21.47
C GLU A 32 2.76 -5.17 19.95
N ALA A 33 1.68 -4.78 19.28
CA ALA A 33 1.54 -4.83 17.82
C ALA A 33 2.11 -3.59 17.10
N ARG A 34 2.70 -2.62 17.82
CA ARG A 34 3.15 -1.34 17.25
C ARG A 34 4.09 -1.53 16.05
N ARG A 35 5.00 -2.50 16.11
CA ARG A 35 5.94 -2.79 15.03
C ARG A 35 5.21 -3.28 13.78
N GLU A 36 4.29 -4.21 13.93
CA GLU A 36 3.50 -4.77 12.83
C GLU A 36 2.59 -3.73 12.18
N ILE A 37 1.96 -2.86 12.98
CA ILE A 37 1.18 -1.71 12.49
C ILE A 37 2.05 -0.78 11.64
N SER A 38 3.26 -0.45 12.12
CA SER A 38 4.21 0.39 11.35
C SER A 38 4.67 -0.29 10.06
N MET A 39 4.96 -1.60 10.11
CA MET A 39 5.37 -2.37 8.94
C MET A 39 4.28 -2.35 7.87
N ILE A 40 3.03 -2.67 8.23
CA ILE A 40 1.96 -2.71 7.24
C ILE A 40 1.65 -1.33 6.65
N LYS A 41 1.71 -0.27 7.47
CA LYS A 41 1.51 1.10 6.97
C LYS A 41 2.42 1.40 5.79
N VAL A 42 3.72 1.14 5.95
CA VAL A 42 4.72 1.41 4.90
C VAL A 42 4.49 0.51 3.70
N VAL A 43 4.31 -0.80 3.92
CA VAL A 43 4.13 -1.75 2.82
C VAL A 43 2.88 -1.44 2.00
N ALA A 44 1.74 -1.23 2.65
CA ALA A 44 0.47 -0.98 1.97
C ALA A 44 0.52 0.31 1.12
N ALA A 45 1.10 1.39 1.66
CA ALA A 45 1.22 2.66 0.94
C ALA A 45 2.12 2.58 -0.31
N ASN A 46 3.17 1.76 -0.27
CA ASN A 46 4.04 1.54 -1.43
C ASN A 46 3.40 0.60 -2.46
N VAL A 47 2.84 -0.53 -2.02
CA VAL A 47 2.24 -1.52 -2.92
C VAL A 47 1.08 -0.92 -3.72
N VAL A 48 0.19 -0.13 -3.10
CA VAL A 48 -0.92 0.49 -3.83
C VAL A 48 -0.42 1.45 -4.91
N MET A 49 0.65 2.21 -4.65
CA MET A 49 1.25 3.10 -5.64
C MET A 49 1.86 2.31 -6.79
N ASP A 50 2.63 1.26 -6.51
CA ASP A 50 3.28 0.44 -7.54
C ASP A 50 2.25 -0.28 -8.42
N VAL A 51 1.16 -0.77 -7.84
CA VAL A 51 0.05 -1.39 -8.59
C VAL A 51 -0.64 -0.38 -9.49
N LEU A 52 -0.93 0.82 -8.97
CA LEU A 52 -1.59 1.88 -9.74
C LEU A 52 -0.70 2.41 -10.86
N ASP A 53 0.60 2.55 -10.61
CA ASP A 53 1.57 2.98 -11.63
C ASP A 53 1.61 2.01 -12.81
N ARG A 54 1.68 0.70 -12.54
CA ARG A 54 1.60 -0.33 -13.60
C ARG A 54 0.25 -0.36 -14.30
N ALA A 55 -0.84 -0.12 -13.58
CA ALA A 55 -2.17 -0.03 -14.19
C ALA A 55 -2.25 1.18 -15.14
N THR A 56 -1.78 2.35 -14.70
CA THR A 56 -1.67 3.57 -15.52
C THR A 56 -0.83 3.31 -16.77
N GLN A 57 0.36 2.73 -16.60
CA GLN A 57 1.25 2.40 -17.72
C GLN A 57 0.60 1.43 -18.73
N GLY A 58 -0.17 0.45 -18.25
CA GLY A 58 -0.90 -0.49 -19.10
C GLY A 58 -2.02 0.16 -19.93
N HIS A 59 -2.59 1.27 -19.46
CA HIS A 59 -3.64 2.03 -20.17
C HIS A 59 -3.08 3.13 -21.09
N GLY A 60 -1.76 3.38 -21.07
CA GLY A 60 -1.15 4.48 -21.84
C GLY A 60 -1.66 5.84 -21.39
N SER A 61 -1.92 6.76 -22.32
CA SER A 61 -2.41 8.11 -22.00
C SER A 61 -3.76 8.11 -21.27
N LEU A 62 -4.62 7.11 -21.53
CA LEU A 62 -5.90 6.94 -20.86
C LEU A 62 -5.75 6.71 -19.34
N GLY A 63 -4.63 6.12 -18.90
CA GLY A 63 -4.34 5.95 -17.47
C GLY A 63 -4.04 7.27 -16.74
N MET A 64 -3.68 8.31 -17.48
CA MET A 64 -3.37 9.64 -16.96
C MET A 64 -4.54 10.62 -17.10
N SER A 65 -5.58 10.28 -17.88
CA SER A 65 -6.77 11.11 -18.03
C SER A 65 -7.74 10.95 -16.85
N ASP A 66 -8.73 11.84 -16.77
CA ASP A 66 -9.83 11.72 -15.81
C ASP A 66 -10.96 10.81 -16.34
N ASP A 67 -10.79 10.16 -17.51
CA ASP A 67 -11.75 9.18 -18.05
C ASP A 67 -11.67 7.83 -17.32
N THR A 68 -10.59 7.62 -16.55
CA THR A 68 -10.44 6.48 -15.64
C THR A 68 -10.15 6.98 -14.22
N PRO A 69 -10.43 6.18 -13.19
CA PRO A 69 -10.13 6.60 -11.82
C PRO A 69 -8.62 6.54 -11.47
N LEU A 70 -7.77 6.02 -12.36
CA LEU A 70 -6.37 5.67 -12.06
C LEU A 70 -5.54 6.87 -11.59
N ALA A 71 -5.62 7.99 -12.32
CA ALA A 71 -4.90 9.22 -11.96
C ALA A 71 -5.36 9.79 -10.60
N GLY A 72 -6.67 9.74 -10.31
CA GLY A 72 -7.23 10.14 -9.01
C GLY A 72 -6.75 9.24 -7.87
N MET A 73 -6.83 7.92 -8.07
CA MET A 73 -6.40 6.92 -7.08
C MET A 73 -4.91 7.03 -6.77
N TRP A 74 -4.05 7.25 -7.78
CA TRP A 74 -2.60 7.38 -7.58
C TRP A 74 -2.27 8.64 -6.76
N ARG A 75 -2.89 9.79 -7.12
CA ARG A 75 -2.74 11.06 -6.37
C ARG A 75 -3.15 10.92 -4.91
N PHE A 76 -4.32 10.30 -4.66
CA PHE A 76 -4.78 10.06 -3.29
C PHE A 76 -3.85 9.12 -2.53
N SER A 77 -3.45 8.01 -3.16
CA SER A 77 -2.58 7.01 -2.53
C SER A 77 -1.22 7.58 -2.13
N ARG A 78 -0.69 8.54 -2.90
CA ARG A 78 0.55 9.22 -2.55
C ARG A 78 0.50 9.94 -1.20
N MET A 79 -0.68 10.42 -0.79
CA MET A 79 -0.88 11.05 0.52
C MET A 79 -0.62 10.05 1.68
N LEU A 80 -0.92 8.77 1.48
CA LEU A 80 -0.82 7.74 2.54
C LEU A 80 0.62 7.49 3.00
N LYS A 81 1.63 7.87 2.21
CA LYS A 81 3.05 7.84 2.60
C LYS A 81 3.44 8.97 3.57
N VAL A 82 2.52 9.89 3.86
CA VAL A 82 2.74 11.06 4.73
C VAL A 82 1.69 11.10 5.85
N ALA A 83 0.42 10.87 5.51
CA ALA A 83 -0.67 10.82 6.46
C ALA A 83 -0.43 9.74 7.53
N ASP A 84 -0.88 10.02 8.76
CA ASP A 84 -0.66 9.18 9.95
C ASP A 84 0.81 8.80 10.23
N GLY A 85 1.76 9.62 9.74
CA GLY A 85 3.20 9.49 9.95
C GLY A 85 3.97 9.19 8.65
N PRO A 86 5.02 9.94 8.30
CA PRO A 86 5.80 9.63 7.10
C PRO A 86 6.43 8.23 7.14
N ASP A 87 6.62 7.60 5.97
CA ASP A 87 7.26 6.28 5.86
C ASP A 87 8.61 6.21 6.61
N GLU A 88 9.38 7.30 6.57
CA GLU A 88 10.68 7.44 7.24
C GLU A 88 10.53 7.29 8.76
N VAL A 89 9.46 7.86 9.33
CA VAL A 89 9.18 7.75 10.77
C VAL A 89 8.81 6.33 11.16
N HIS A 90 8.01 5.64 10.34
CA HIS A 90 7.62 4.26 10.61
C HIS A 90 8.78 3.27 10.48
N LYS A 91 9.80 3.56 9.66
CA LYS A 91 11.02 2.75 9.54
C LYS A 91 11.93 2.83 10.77
N MET A 92 11.70 3.78 11.67
CA MET A 92 12.44 3.94 12.94
C MET A 92 11.77 3.24 14.13
N VAL A 93 10.61 2.61 13.94
CA VAL A 93 9.85 1.88 14.97
C VAL A 93 10.35 0.44 15.11
#